data_AF-A0A352RSR5-F1
#
_entry.id   AF-A0A352RSR5-F1
#
_cell.length_a   1.000
_cell.length_b   1.000
_cell.length_c   1.000
_cell.angle_alpha   90.00
_cell.angle_beta   90.00
_cell.angle_gamma   90.00
#
_symmetry.space_group_name_H-M   'P 1'
#
loop_
_entity.id
_entity.type
_entity.pdbx_description
1 polymer ?
#
loop_
_entity_poly.entity_id
_entity_poly.type
_entity_poly.pdbx_seq_one_letter_code
_entity_poly.pdbx_strand_id
1 'polypeptide(L)'
;MQQILDRTQESLAQAFASLARNARRQRQLYYATVGLLIAIVIVSAILLGGLAAAKQLDIRRSHLAQYVSAISLQLQSDASFLRRTTLTVAHYLNARSDSPTDPDLLERIRRTGIAVAPDGRYTLLVPSSTQQAWGRSLPERVWQLQQIAIAALTTRVAFELDNPAYVVDANAEYAVILTPSPMPLDVALLIAEQNDPVEVLRDKLVQALQARTGQELPRNGEQVWIGPVEDPVLHSQVMTSVVGTTAGDGHRPALIASSTPVNAFLSQLKRPSDPAMLLLLNHAEDRIDISPRGSSLEVAERILLRTRRLPP
;
A
#
# COMPACT_ATOMS: atom_id res chain seq x y z
N MET A 1 -73.95 -8.97 -79.90
CA MET A 1 -72.86 -8.02 -79.61
C MET A 1 -72.60 -7.79 -78.10
N GLN A 2 -73.17 -8.57 -77.17
CA GLN A 2 -72.91 -8.46 -75.72
C GLN A 2 -71.82 -9.43 -75.20
N GLN A 3 -71.65 -10.58 -75.85
CA GLN A 3 -70.75 -11.66 -75.41
C GLN A 3 -69.24 -11.35 -75.57
N ILE A 4 -68.90 -10.31 -76.35
CA ILE A 4 -67.50 -9.87 -76.55
C ILE A 4 -67.10 -8.82 -75.49
N LEU A 5 -68.08 -8.11 -74.90
CA LEU A 5 -67.83 -7.14 -73.84
C LEU A 5 -67.57 -7.84 -72.48
N ASP A 6 -68.29 -8.92 -72.17
CA ASP A 6 -68.10 -9.65 -70.92
C ASP A 6 -66.72 -10.34 -70.84
N ARG A 7 -66.26 -10.91 -71.97
CA ARG A 7 -64.96 -11.60 -72.04
C ARG A 7 -63.76 -10.66 -71.87
N THR A 8 -63.92 -9.39 -72.24
CA THR A 8 -62.84 -8.39 -72.09
C THR A 8 -62.81 -7.80 -70.68
N GLN A 9 -63.95 -7.67 -70.00
CA GLN A 9 -64.00 -7.30 -68.58
C GLN A 9 -63.43 -8.39 -67.66
N GLU A 10 -63.73 -9.67 -67.90
CA GLU A 10 -63.13 -10.77 -67.13
C GLU A 10 -61.62 -10.87 -67.33
N SER A 11 -61.13 -10.65 -68.55
CA SER A 11 -59.69 -10.66 -68.86
C SER A 11 -58.95 -9.49 -68.19
N LEU A 12 -59.53 -8.29 -68.17
CA LEU A 12 -58.95 -7.14 -67.47
C LEU A 12 -58.99 -7.31 -65.94
N ALA A 13 -60.09 -7.84 -65.38
CA ALA A 13 -60.19 -8.12 -63.96
C ALA A 13 -59.16 -9.18 -63.51
N GLN A 14 -58.92 -10.23 -64.32
CA GLN A 14 -57.86 -11.20 -64.06
C GLN A 14 -56.46 -10.61 -64.19
N ALA A 15 -56.23 -9.70 -65.15
CA ALA A 15 -54.95 -9.00 -65.30
C ALA A 15 -54.66 -8.05 -64.12
N PHE A 16 -55.66 -7.31 -63.61
CA PHE A 16 -55.50 -6.50 -62.41
C PHE A 16 -55.36 -7.34 -61.15
N ALA A 17 -56.05 -8.48 -61.05
CA ALA A 17 -55.92 -9.40 -59.92
C ALA A 17 -54.56 -10.12 -59.87
N SER A 18 -53.91 -10.35 -61.02
CA SER A 18 -52.56 -10.89 -61.09
C SER A 18 -51.50 -9.82 -60.79
N LEU A 19 -51.68 -8.58 -61.30
CA LEU A 19 -50.84 -7.43 -60.96
C LEU A 19 -50.93 -7.07 -59.47
N ALA A 20 -52.12 -7.06 -58.87
CA ALA A 20 -52.32 -6.78 -57.46
C ALA A 20 -51.73 -7.86 -56.55
N ARG A 21 -51.77 -9.13 -56.97
CA ARG A 21 -51.09 -10.23 -56.26
C ARG A 21 -49.58 -10.12 -56.36
N ASN A 22 -49.04 -9.76 -57.52
CA ASN A 22 -47.59 -9.59 -57.68
C ASN A 22 -47.05 -8.36 -56.94
N ALA A 23 -47.81 -7.24 -56.95
CA ALA A 23 -47.49 -6.04 -56.19
C ALA A 23 -47.56 -6.26 -54.67
N ARG A 24 -48.54 -7.03 -54.17
CA ARG A 24 -48.58 -7.44 -52.74
C ARG A 24 -47.41 -8.33 -52.35
N ARG A 25 -46.99 -9.25 -53.22
CA ARG A 25 -45.85 -10.15 -52.99
C ARG A 25 -44.52 -9.38 -53.00
N GLN A 26 -44.33 -8.43 -53.90
CA GLN A 26 -43.18 -7.52 -53.90
C GLN A 26 -43.19 -6.59 -52.68
N ARG A 27 -44.36 -6.10 -52.24
CA ARG A 27 -44.48 -5.30 -51.02
C ARG A 27 -44.17 -6.10 -49.75
N GLN A 28 -44.60 -7.36 -49.68
CA GLN A 28 -44.22 -8.27 -48.59
C GLN A 28 -42.72 -8.58 -48.59
N LEU A 29 -42.11 -8.82 -49.75
CA LEU A 29 -40.66 -9.01 -49.87
C LEU A 29 -39.89 -7.75 -49.47
N TYR A 30 -40.37 -6.56 -49.85
CA TYR A 30 -39.77 -5.29 -49.46
C TYR A 30 -39.87 -5.03 -47.95
N TYR A 31 -41.02 -5.27 -47.31
CA TYR A 31 -41.13 -5.14 -45.85
C TYR A 31 -40.31 -6.22 -45.12
N ALA A 32 -40.20 -7.43 -45.67
CA ALA A 32 -39.36 -8.48 -45.12
C ALA A 32 -37.87 -8.14 -45.20
N THR A 33 -37.39 -7.59 -46.31
CA THR A 33 -35.99 -7.15 -46.44
C THR A 33 -35.68 -5.94 -45.57
N VAL A 34 -36.59 -4.96 -45.49
CA VAL A 34 -36.45 -3.82 -44.56
C VAL A 34 -36.47 -4.30 -43.10
N GLY A 35 -37.36 -5.21 -42.74
CA GLY A 35 -37.41 -5.81 -41.40
C GLY A 35 -36.14 -6.58 -41.04
N LEU A 36 -35.61 -7.37 -41.98
CA LEU A 36 -34.33 -8.08 -41.83
C LEU A 36 -33.16 -7.10 -41.62
N LEU A 37 -33.11 -6.00 -42.40
CA LEU A 37 -32.10 -4.95 -42.25
C LEU A 37 -32.18 -4.30 -40.86
N ILE A 38 -33.38 -3.94 -40.40
CA ILE A 38 -33.58 -3.38 -39.05
C ILE A 38 -33.12 -4.38 -37.97
N ALA A 39 -33.47 -5.66 -38.11
CA ALA A 39 -33.05 -6.70 -37.17
C ALA A 39 -31.51 -6.83 -37.12
N ILE A 40 -30.83 -6.83 -38.28
CA ILE A 40 -29.37 -6.88 -38.35
C ILE A 40 -28.76 -5.64 -37.68
N VAL A 41 -29.31 -4.46 -37.91
CA VAL A 41 -28.84 -3.21 -37.28
C VAL A 41 -29.01 -3.26 -35.76
N ILE A 42 -30.16 -3.72 -35.27
CA ILE A 42 -30.43 -3.87 -33.82
C ILE A 42 -29.46 -4.88 -33.19
N VAL A 43 -29.29 -6.05 -33.79
CA VAL A 43 -28.38 -7.09 -33.27
C VAL A 43 -26.94 -6.59 -33.28
N SER A 44 -26.51 -5.93 -34.37
CA SER A 44 -25.18 -5.31 -34.46
C SER A 44 -24.97 -4.23 -33.39
N ALA A 45 -25.97 -3.39 -33.14
CA ALA A 45 -25.90 -2.36 -32.11
C ALA A 45 -25.81 -2.95 -30.69
N ILE A 46 -26.56 -4.01 -30.41
CA ILE A 46 -26.49 -4.73 -29.12
C ILE A 46 -25.10 -5.37 -28.94
N LEU A 47 -24.58 -6.03 -29.97
CA LEU A 47 -23.25 -6.64 -29.94
C LEU A 47 -22.14 -5.60 -29.73
N LEU A 48 -22.21 -4.47 -30.43
CA LEU A 48 -21.26 -3.36 -30.26
C LEU A 48 -21.35 -2.75 -28.85
N GLY A 49 -22.57 -2.56 -28.33
CA GLY A 49 -22.78 -2.10 -26.96
C GLY A 49 -22.22 -3.06 -25.91
N GLY A 50 -22.45 -4.36 -26.09
CA GLY A 50 -21.90 -5.41 -25.23
C GLY A 50 -20.36 -5.45 -25.27
N LEU A 51 -19.77 -5.37 -26.46
CA LEU A 51 -18.32 -5.33 -26.63
C LEU A 51 -17.70 -4.08 -25.99
N ALA A 52 -18.33 -2.92 -26.15
CA ALA A 52 -17.88 -1.68 -25.53
C ALA A 52 -17.92 -1.78 -23.99
N ALA A 53 -18.99 -2.34 -23.43
CA ALA A 53 -19.10 -2.57 -21.98
C ALA A 53 -18.04 -3.57 -21.46
N ALA A 54 -17.80 -4.66 -22.19
CA ALA A 54 -16.77 -5.64 -21.85
C ALA A 54 -15.37 -5.02 -21.89
N LYS A 55 -15.05 -4.25 -22.94
CA LYS A 55 -13.78 -3.54 -23.08
C LYS A 55 -13.57 -2.52 -21.95
N GLN A 56 -14.63 -1.81 -21.56
CA GLN A 56 -14.57 -0.87 -20.45
C GLN A 56 -14.34 -1.57 -19.10
N LEU A 57 -14.93 -2.76 -18.91
CA LEU A 57 -14.67 -3.59 -17.72
C LEU A 57 -13.22 -4.07 -17.67
N ASP A 58 -12.67 -4.48 -18.81
CA ASP A 58 -11.29 -4.98 -18.92
C ASP A 58 -10.25 -3.89 -18.64
N ILE A 59 -10.45 -2.69 -19.21
CA ILE A 59 -9.64 -1.51 -18.90
C ILE A 59 -9.65 -1.21 -17.39
N ARG A 60 -10.83 -1.28 -16.75
CA ARG A 60 -10.96 -1.08 -15.30
C ARG A 60 -10.22 -2.15 -14.49
N ARG A 61 -10.33 -3.42 -14.88
CA ARG A 61 -9.60 -4.52 -14.24
C ARG A 61 -8.09 -4.37 -14.38
N SER A 62 -7.61 -3.93 -15.54
CA SER A 62 -6.18 -3.67 -15.77
C SER A 62 -5.65 -2.57 -14.86
N HIS A 63 -6.39 -1.46 -14.70
CA HIS A 63 -5.99 -0.38 -13.78
C HIS A 63 -6.01 -0.81 -12.31
N LEU A 64 -7.01 -1.58 -11.89
CA LEU A 64 -7.04 -2.18 -10.55
C LEU A 64 -5.85 -3.12 -10.33
N ALA A 65 -5.55 -3.98 -11.29
CA ALA A 65 -4.41 -4.90 -11.20
C ALA A 65 -3.08 -4.15 -11.11
N GLN A 66 -2.89 -3.07 -11.89
CA GLN A 66 -1.71 -2.20 -11.80
C GLN A 66 -1.61 -1.53 -10.41
N TYR A 67 -2.72 -1.00 -9.90
CA TYR A 67 -2.78 -0.36 -8.59
C TYR A 67 -2.43 -1.35 -7.46
N VAL A 68 -3.05 -2.53 -7.46
CA VAL A 68 -2.77 -3.59 -6.48
C VAL A 68 -1.34 -4.11 -6.62
N SER A 69 -0.82 -4.29 -7.84
CA SER A 69 0.54 -4.76 -8.06
C SER A 69 1.59 -3.79 -7.51
N ALA A 70 1.36 -2.47 -7.66
CA ALA A 70 2.26 -1.45 -7.12
C ALA A 70 2.28 -1.49 -5.58
N ILE A 71 1.10 -1.61 -4.96
CA ILE A 71 0.98 -1.77 -3.50
C ILE A 71 1.70 -3.03 -3.04
N SER A 72 1.43 -4.18 -3.66
CA SER A 72 2.02 -5.46 -3.29
C SER A 72 3.55 -5.45 -3.38
N LEU A 73 4.11 -4.83 -4.42
CA LEU A 73 5.56 -4.74 -4.60
C LEU A 73 6.21 -3.91 -3.48
N GLN A 74 5.61 -2.76 -3.14
CA GLN A 74 6.09 -1.92 -2.04
C GLN A 74 6.05 -2.67 -0.70
N LEU A 75 4.90 -3.30 -0.38
CA LEU A 75 4.74 -4.06 0.86
C LEU A 75 5.71 -5.25 0.94
N GLN A 76 6.03 -5.88 -0.19
CA GLN A 76 6.98 -6.98 -0.25
C GLN A 76 8.42 -6.52 -0.02
N SER A 77 8.81 -5.36 -0.54
CA SER A 77 10.12 -4.75 -0.26
C SER A 77 10.28 -4.42 1.22
N ASP A 78 9.26 -3.81 1.83
CA ASP A 78 9.25 -3.53 3.28
C ASP A 78 9.33 -4.82 4.12
N ALA A 79 8.55 -5.85 3.76
CA ALA A 79 8.59 -7.15 4.43
C ALA A 79 9.97 -7.81 4.34
N SER A 80 10.59 -7.76 3.16
CA SER A 80 11.91 -8.36 2.90
C SER A 80 13.01 -7.63 3.66
N PHE A 81 12.94 -6.30 3.72
CA PHE A 81 13.82 -5.47 4.54
C PHE A 81 13.70 -5.84 6.02
N LEU A 82 12.48 -5.83 6.58
CA LEU A 82 12.27 -6.12 8.00
C LEU A 82 12.76 -7.52 8.38
N ARG A 83 12.49 -8.53 7.54
CA ARG A 83 12.95 -9.89 7.77
C ARG A 83 14.48 -9.99 7.80
N ARG A 84 15.16 -9.33 6.86
CA ARG A 84 16.63 -9.35 6.80
C ARG A 84 17.25 -8.56 7.96
N THR A 85 16.70 -7.39 8.27
CA THR A 85 17.14 -6.56 9.40
C THR A 85 16.93 -7.27 10.73
N THR A 86 15.84 -8.04 10.89
CA THR A 86 15.59 -8.87 12.08
C THR A 86 16.73 -9.86 12.34
N LEU A 87 17.22 -10.54 11.29
CA LEU A 87 18.35 -11.46 11.40
C LEU A 87 19.65 -10.73 11.73
N THR A 88 19.89 -9.56 11.13
CA THR A 88 21.04 -8.70 11.40
C THR A 88 21.06 -8.23 12.86
N VAL A 89 19.93 -7.75 13.37
CA VAL A 89 19.77 -7.32 14.76
C VAL A 89 20.04 -8.48 15.71
N ALA A 90 19.40 -9.63 15.47
CA ALA A 90 19.62 -10.83 16.29
C ALA A 90 21.09 -11.31 16.27
N HIS A 91 21.78 -11.19 15.14
CA HIS A 91 23.19 -11.55 15.02
C HIS A 91 24.09 -10.61 15.82
N TYR A 92 24.01 -9.29 15.57
CA TYR A 92 24.94 -8.34 16.16
C TYR A 92 24.70 -8.08 17.65
N LEU A 93 23.48 -8.24 18.15
CA LEU A 93 23.21 -8.17 19.59
C LEU A 93 23.91 -9.29 20.39
N ASN A 94 24.24 -10.42 19.73
CA ASN A 94 24.97 -11.54 20.31
C ASN A 94 26.45 -11.58 19.91
N ALA A 95 26.84 -10.76 18.94
CA ALA A 95 28.22 -10.74 18.45
C ALA A 95 29.12 -10.07 19.49
N ARG A 96 30.28 -10.68 19.72
CA ARG A 96 31.40 -10.06 20.42
C ARG A 96 32.45 -9.65 19.41
N SER A 97 33.13 -8.55 19.66
CA SER A 97 34.18 -8.06 18.77
C SER A 97 35.29 -7.41 19.56
N ASP A 98 36.52 -7.75 19.16
CA ASP A 98 37.73 -7.06 19.61
C ASP A 98 38.04 -5.83 18.74
N SER A 99 37.18 -5.53 17.75
CA SER A 99 37.36 -4.37 16.87
C SER A 99 37.03 -3.09 17.61
N PRO A 100 37.86 -2.04 17.51
CA PRO A 100 37.58 -0.78 18.16
C PRO A 100 36.36 -0.10 17.53
N THR A 101 35.44 0.34 18.39
CA THR A 101 34.35 1.26 18.04
C THR A 101 34.93 2.57 17.52
N ASP A 102 34.22 3.23 16.60
CA ASP A 102 34.58 4.58 16.18
C ASP A 102 34.69 5.52 17.40
N PRO A 103 35.88 6.10 17.67
CA PRO A 103 36.12 6.87 18.89
C PRO A 103 35.28 8.15 18.95
N ASP A 104 35.00 8.77 17.81
CA ASP A 104 34.22 10.01 17.76
C ASP A 104 32.74 9.73 18.07
N LEU A 105 32.22 8.63 17.53
CA LEU A 105 30.87 8.16 17.79
C LEU A 105 30.70 7.76 19.26
N LEU A 106 31.67 7.03 19.81
CA LEU A 106 31.67 6.62 21.22
C LEU A 106 31.70 7.83 22.16
N GLU A 107 32.51 8.85 21.85
CA GLU A 107 32.62 10.04 22.70
C GLU A 107 31.35 10.90 22.65
N ARG A 108 30.69 10.99 21.50
CA ARG A 108 29.38 11.66 21.38
C ARG A 108 28.30 10.96 22.21
N ILE A 109 28.24 9.63 22.16
CA ILE A 109 27.35 8.84 23.01
C ILE A 109 27.66 9.09 24.49
N ARG A 110 28.92 9.06 24.91
CA ARG A 110 29.29 9.31 26.32
C ARG A 110 28.89 10.70 26.81
N ARG A 111 28.96 11.71 25.94
CA ARG A 111 28.70 13.09 26.32
C ARG A 111 27.21 13.45 26.30
N THR A 112 26.48 12.94 25.31
CA THR A 112 25.12 13.39 25.00
C THR A 112 24.10 12.26 24.94
N GLY A 113 24.54 11.01 24.91
CA GLY A 113 23.69 9.85 24.62
C GLY A 113 23.29 9.70 23.16
N ILE A 114 23.82 10.55 22.27
CA ILE A 114 23.45 10.56 20.87
C ILE A 114 24.67 10.59 19.98
N ALA A 115 24.62 9.83 18.89
CA ALA A 115 25.57 9.95 17.83
C ALA A 115 24.88 9.86 16.47
N VAL A 116 25.08 10.89 15.66
CA VAL A 116 24.69 10.92 14.26
C VAL A 116 25.88 10.44 13.43
N ALA A 117 25.61 9.58 12.45
CA ALA A 117 26.61 9.12 11.51
C ALA A 117 27.25 10.29 10.74
N PRO A 118 28.51 10.18 10.27
CA PRO A 118 29.14 11.22 9.46
C PRO A 118 28.37 11.58 8.19
N ASP A 119 27.63 10.63 7.62
CA ASP A 119 26.78 10.82 6.44
C ASP A 119 25.33 11.23 6.78
N GLY A 120 25.00 11.35 8.07
CA GLY A 120 23.67 11.70 8.59
C GLY A 120 22.60 10.63 8.37
N ARG A 121 22.92 9.44 7.86
CA ARG A 121 21.91 8.45 7.43
C ARG A 121 21.42 7.54 8.55
N TYR A 122 22.12 7.52 9.68
CA TYR A 122 21.65 6.88 10.90
C TYR A 122 21.99 7.70 12.14
N THR A 123 21.16 7.55 13.16
CA THR A 123 21.36 8.14 14.49
C THR A 123 21.20 7.05 15.54
N LEU A 124 22.15 7.00 16.48
CA LEU A 124 22.13 6.13 17.64
C LEU A 124 21.70 6.94 18.85
N LEU A 125 20.72 6.41 19.59
CA LEU A 125 20.20 6.98 20.82
C LEU A 125 20.42 6.00 21.97
N VAL A 126 21.10 6.43 23.02
CA VAL A 126 21.37 5.66 24.24
C VAL A 126 21.13 6.58 25.44
N PRO A 127 20.02 6.42 26.19
CA PRO A 127 19.71 7.21 27.37
C PRO A 127 20.84 7.16 28.41
N SER A 128 20.93 8.21 29.23
CA SER A 128 21.99 8.34 30.23
C SER A 128 21.94 7.23 31.29
N SER A 129 20.74 6.77 31.66
CA SER A 129 20.52 5.61 32.54
C SER A 129 21.13 4.34 31.95
N THR A 130 20.92 4.08 30.66
CA THR A 130 21.50 2.94 29.95
C THR A 130 23.02 3.05 29.88
N GLN A 131 23.57 4.23 29.60
CA GLN A 131 25.02 4.43 29.56
C GLN A 131 25.68 4.08 30.90
N GLN A 132 25.06 4.48 32.02
CA GLN A 132 25.50 4.13 33.37
C GLN A 132 25.40 2.63 33.62
N ALA A 133 24.28 2.00 33.21
CA ALA A 133 24.06 0.56 33.37
C ALA A 133 25.07 -0.28 32.56
N TRP A 134 25.39 0.13 31.34
CA TRP A 134 26.36 -0.56 30.50
C TRP A 134 27.80 -0.36 30.98
N GLY A 135 28.13 0.80 31.53
CA GLY A 135 29.42 1.09 32.17
C GLY A 135 30.61 0.68 31.30
N ARG A 136 31.35 -0.35 31.73
CA ARG A 136 32.53 -0.87 31.02
C ARG A 136 32.22 -1.55 29.68
N SER A 137 30.99 -2.04 29.50
CA SER A 137 30.54 -2.66 28.25
C SER A 137 30.05 -1.64 27.21
N LEU A 138 30.01 -0.35 27.54
CA LEU A 138 29.54 0.71 26.64
C LEU A 138 30.22 0.68 25.26
N PRO A 139 31.57 0.56 25.13
CA PRO A 139 32.21 0.53 23.81
C PRO A 139 31.72 -0.63 22.94
N GLU A 140 31.63 -1.84 23.51
CA GLU A 140 31.14 -3.03 22.84
C GLU A 140 29.68 -2.86 22.42
N ARG A 141 28.82 -2.35 23.30
CA ARG A 141 27.40 -2.09 23.01
C ARG A 141 27.22 -1.09 21.88
N VAL A 142 27.97 0.00 21.92
CA VAL A 142 27.94 1.03 20.85
C VAL A 142 28.44 0.44 19.53
N TRP A 143 29.47 -0.41 19.55
CA TRP A 143 29.90 -1.14 18.35
C TRP A 143 28.79 -2.03 17.78
N GLN A 144 28.09 -2.79 18.63
CA GLN A 144 26.95 -3.62 18.20
C GLN A 144 25.87 -2.78 17.52
N LEU A 145 25.48 -1.65 18.14
CA LEU A 145 24.48 -0.74 17.57
C LEU A 145 24.94 -0.12 16.25
N GLN A 146 26.22 0.24 16.14
CA GLN A 146 26.80 0.75 14.90
C GLN A 146 26.74 -0.30 13.78
N GLN A 147 27.08 -1.56 14.06
CA GLN A 147 27.00 -2.63 13.06
C GLN A 147 25.56 -2.90 12.63
N ILE A 148 24.61 -2.89 13.58
CA ILE A 148 23.17 -2.98 13.28
C ILE A 148 22.76 -1.85 12.35
N ALA A 149 23.13 -0.61 12.67
CA ALA A 149 22.77 0.57 11.88
C ALA A 149 23.34 0.49 10.46
N ILE A 150 24.63 0.15 10.31
CA ILE A 150 25.29 0.03 9.01
C ILE A 150 24.64 -1.07 8.18
N ALA A 151 24.48 -2.27 8.74
CA ALA A 151 23.93 -3.41 8.00
C ALA A 151 22.44 -3.21 7.64
N ALA A 152 21.65 -2.61 8.53
CA ALA A 152 20.27 -2.24 8.26
C ALA A 152 20.20 -1.14 7.18
N LEU A 153 21.05 -0.12 7.25
CA LEU A 153 21.13 0.93 6.22
C LEU A 153 21.51 0.36 4.85
N THR A 154 22.51 -0.52 4.79
CA THR A 154 22.88 -1.21 3.54
C THR A 154 21.71 -2.01 2.98
N THR A 155 20.99 -2.71 3.85
CA THR A 155 19.80 -3.48 3.45
C THR A 155 18.69 -2.56 2.93
N ARG A 156 18.44 -1.43 3.59
CA ARG A 156 17.46 -0.41 3.16
C ARG A 156 17.79 0.12 1.76
N VAL A 157 19.05 0.47 1.53
CA VAL A 157 19.54 0.96 0.23
C VAL A 157 19.39 -0.12 -0.85
N ALA A 158 19.71 -1.39 -0.54
CA ALA A 158 19.59 -2.49 -1.49
C ALA A 158 18.13 -2.80 -1.90
N PHE A 159 17.16 -2.49 -1.04
CA PHE A 159 15.73 -2.60 -1.34
C PHE A 159 15.12 -1.29 -1.84
N GLU A 160 15.93 -0.24 -2.08
CA GLU A 160 15.48 1.07 -2.56
C GLU A 160 14.34 1.66 -1.71
N LEU A 161 14.40 1.45 -0.40
CA LEU A 161 13.36 1.92 0.51
C LEU A 161 13.61 3.37 0.91
N ASP A 162 12.71 4.26 0.52
CA ASP A 162 12.75 5.70 0.85
C ASP A 162 12.04 6.05 2.17
N ASN A 163 11.73 5.03 2.98
CA ASN A 163 11.05 5.18 4.25
C ASN A 163 12.04 5.19 5.41
N PRO A 164 11.83 6.00 6.46
CA PRO A 164 12.57 5.88 7.70
C PRO A 164 12.27 4.54 8.39
N ALA A 165 13.29 4.02 9.08
CA ALA A 165 13.20 2.77 9.80
C ALA A 165 13.82 2.91 11.18
N TYR A 166 13.34 2.12 12.13
CA TYR A 166 13.75 2.18 13.53
C TYR A 166 14.10 0.78 14.03
N VAL A 167 15.12 0.70 14.88
CA VAL A 167 15.38 -0.47 15.73
C VAL A 167 15.36 0.01 17.17
N VAL A 168 14.41 -0.46 17.96
CA VAL A 168 14.17 0.03 19.31
C VAL A 168 14.19 -1.14 20.28
N ASP A 169 14.92 -1.03 21.38
CA ASP A 169 14.88 -2.03 22.44
C ASP A 169 13.53 -1.99 23.17
N ALA A 170 12.97 -3.15 23.51
CA ALA A 170 11.68 -3.22 24.18
C ALA A 170 11.68 -2.58 25.58
N ASN A 171 12.84 -2.52 26.24
CA ASN A 171 13.02 -1.85 27.53
C ASN A 171 13.44 -0.38 27.40
N ALA A 172 13.41 0.18 26.18
CA ALA A 172 13.86 1.53 25.87
C ALA A 172 15.35 1.78 26.23
N GLU A 173 16.19 0.74 26.23
CA GLU A 173 17.63 0.90 26.49
C GLU A 173 18.36 1.64 25.35
N TYR A 174 17.91 1.49 24.11
CA TYR A 174 18.49 2.17 22.95
C TYR A 174 17.49 2.29 21.80
N ALA A 175 17.77 3.21 20.89
CA ALA A 175 17.16 3.23 19.56
C ALA A 175 18.19 3.52 18.47
N VAL A 176 17.98 2.93 17.30
CA VAL A 176 18.67 3.23 16.06
C VAL A 176 17.64 3.79 15.10
N ILE A 177 17.87 5.01 14.65
CA ILE A 177 17.03 5.68 13.65
C ILE A 177 17.77 5.66 12.32
N LEU A 178 17.11 5.15 11.28
CA LEU A 178 17.60 5.11 9.91
C LEU A 178 16.75 6.08 9.10
N THR A 179 17.36 7.07 8.47
CA THR A 179 16.64 8.04 7.65
C THR A 179 16.98 7.89 6.16
N PRO A 180 16.01 8.15 5.26
CA PRO A 180 16.25 8.11 3.82
C PRO A 180 17.19 9.22 3.37
N SER A 181 17.01 10.42 3.93
CA SER A 181 17.87 11.58 3.72
C SER A 181 18.75 11.83 4.95
N PRO A 182 19.95 12.41 4.78
CA PRO A 182 20.79 12.80 5.91
C PRO A 182 20.01 13.67 6.89
N MET A 183 19.91 13.23 8.14
CA MET A 183 19.37 14.03 9.23
C MET A 183 20.45 15.03 9.64
N PRO A 184 20.18 16.35 9.57
CA PRO A 184 21.12 17.32 10.08
C PRO A 184 21.19 17.23 11.62
N LEU A 185 22.36 17.54 12.18
CA LEU A 185 22.69 17.30 13.59
C LEU A 185 21.79 18.08 14.54
N ASP A 186 21.33 19.26 14.14
CA ASP A 186 20.37 20.10 14.86
C ASP A 186 19.03 19.38 15.08
N VAL A 187 18.49 18.71 14.06
CA VAL A 187 17.26 17.93 14.17
C VAL A 187 17.45 16.72 15.08
N ALA A 188 18.60 16.04 14.98
CA ALA A 188 18.93 14.94 15.89
C ALA A 188 19.06 15.40 17.35
N LEU A 189 19.62 16.60 17.57
CA LEU A 189 19.71 17.22 18.89
C LEU A 189 18.33 17.68 19.39
N LEU A 190 17.43 18.15 18.53
CA LEU A 190 16.05 18.45 18.93
C LEU A 190 15.29 17.20 19.37
N ILE A 191 15.52 16.05 18.72
CA ILE A 191 15.00 14.75 19.18
C ILE A 191 15.61 14.39 20.55
N ALA A 192 16.89 14.71 20.78
CA ALA A 192 17.57 14.54 22.07
C ALA A 192 16.96 15.34 23.22
N GLU A 193 16.55 16.56 22.90
CA GLU A 193 16.03 17.54 23.87
C GLU A 193 14.61 17.16 24.33
N GLN A 194 13.94 16.25 23.63
CA GLN A 194 12.72 15.62 24.14
C GLN A 194 13.08 14.81 25.38
N ASN A 195 12.22 14.82 26.40
CA ASN A 195 12.39 13.95 27.56
C ASN A 195 12.24 12.49 27.08
N ASP A 196 13.34 11.73 27.16
CA ASP A 196 13.43 10.30 26.89
C ASP A 196 12.92 9.86 25.49
N PRO A 197 13.57 10.29 24.39
CA PRO A 197 13.09 10.04 23.02
C PRO A 197 12.99 8.55 22.66
N VAL A 198 13.84 7.71 23.27
CA VAL A 198 13.81 6.26 23.09
C VAL A 198 12.54 5.67 23.71
N GLU A 199 12.17 6.13 24.91
CA GLU A 199 10.96 5.70 25.61
C GLU A 199 9.70 6.16 24.86
N VAL A 200 9.65 7.43 24.43
CA VAL A 200 8.53 7.95 23.63
C VAL A 200 8.34 7.13 22.34
N LEU A 201 9.43 6.85 21.61
CA LEU A 201 9.36 6.05 20.39
C LEU A 201 8.89 4.62 20.67
N ARG A 202 9.45 3.97 21.70
CA ARG A 202 9.07 2.61 22.13
C ARG A 202 7.60 2.56 22.53
N ASP A 203 7.16 3.47 23.39
CA ASP A 203 5.79 3.51 23.91
C ASP A 203 4.77 3.73 22.81
N LYS A 204 5.05 4.62 21.84
CA LYS A 204 4.16 4.86 20.70
C LYS A 204 4.02 3.62 19.81
N LEU A 205 5.12 2.91 19.54
CA LEU A 205 5.08 1.66 18.77
C LEU A 205 4.33 0.56 19.52
N VAL A 206 4.62 0.37 20.81
CA VAL A 206 3.96 -0.63 21.66
C VAL A 206 2.47 -0.33 21.81
N GLN A 207 2.09 0.92 22.06
CA GLN A 207 0.69 1.35 22.18
C GLN A 207 -0.09 1.07 20.89
N ALA A 208 0.47 1.45 19.73
CA ALA A 208 -0.16 1.21 18.44
C ALA A 208 -0.27 -0.29 18.12
N LEU A 209 0.75 -1.08 18.48
CA LEU A 209 0.75 -2.53 18.34
C LEU A 209 -0.29 -3.18 19.25
N GLN A 210 -0.34 -2.80 20.52
CA GLN A 210 -1.27 -3.35 21.50
C GLN A 210 -2.72 -3.01 21.15
N ALA A 211 -2.99 -1.79 20.68
CA ALA A 211 -4.30 -1.42 20.16
C ALA A 211 -4.71 -2.30 18.96
N ARG A 212 -3.73 -2.81 18.20
CA ARG A 212 -3.96 -3.60 16.99
C ARG A 212 -4.07 -5.10 17.23
N THR A 213 -3.19 -5.66 18.04
CA THR A 213 -3.02 -7.12 18.21
C THR A 213 -3.36 -7.60 19.61
N GLY A 214 -3.54 -6.68 20.57
CA GLY A 214 -3.64 -6.98 21.99
C GLY A 214 -2.31 -7.42 22.63
N GLN A 215 -1.18 -7.32 21.91
CA GLN A 215 0.14 -7.75 22.37
C GLN A 215 1.15 -6.59 22.32
N GLU A 216 2.07 -6.54 23.29
CA GLU A 216 3.13 -5.51 23.34
C GLU A 216 4.26 -5.75 22.35
N LEU A 217 4.45 -7.01 21.93
CA LEU A 217 5.47 -7.44 20.98
C LEU A 217 4.82 -8.37 19.94
N PRO A 218 5.21 -8.27 18.65
CA PRO A 218 4.78 -9.23 17.65
C PRO A 218 5.30 -10.62 17.99
N ARG A 219 4.62 -11.68 17.54
CA ARG A 219 5.19 -13.03 17.66
C ARG A 219 6.47 -13.12 16.83
N ASN A 220 7.34 -14.05 17.18
CA ASN A 220 8.61 -14.20 16.47
C ASN A 220 8.37 -14.47 14.97
N GLY A 221 8.94 -13.62 14.12
CA GLY A 221 8.76 -13.67 12.65
C GLY A 221 7.41 -13.16 12.14
N GLU A 222 6.52 -12.68 13.02
CA GLU A 222 5.27 -12.02 12.64
C GLU A 222 5.52 -10.57 12.26
N GLN A 223 5.03 -10.18 11.09
CA GLN A 223 5.00 -8.80 10.63
C GLN A 223 3.61 -8.23 10.85
N VAL A 224 3.54 -7.10 11.55
CA VAL A 224 2.29 -6.41 11.85
C VAL A 224 2.32 -5.01 11.24
N TRP A 225 1.26 -4.66 10.52
CA TRP A 225 1.04 -3.30 10.05
C TRP A 225 0.17 -2.54 11.04
N ILE A 226 0.66 -1.38 11.50
CA ILE A 226 -0.02 -0.43 12.35
C ILE A 226 -0.21 0.90 11.60
N GLY A 227 -1.26 1.64 11.95
CA GLY A 227 -1.55 2.95 11.38
C GLY A 227 -2.78 3.00 10.46
N PRO A 228 -3.13 4.21 9.97
CA PRO A 228 -2.36 5.46 10.10
C PRO A 228 -2.22 5.98 11.53
N VAL A 229 -1.00 6.30 11.97
CA VAL A 229 -0.71 6.95 13.26
C VAL A 229 0.33 8.05 13.09
N GLU A 230 0.40 8.98 14.03
CA GLU A 230 1.46 9.99 14.03
C GLU A 230 2.80 9.38 14.45
N ASP A 231 3.81 9.55 13.60
CA ASP A 231 5.19 9.15 13.89
C ASP A 231 5.85 10.16 14.84
N PRO A 232 6.42 9.72 15.98
CA PRO A 232 7.00 10.63 16.98
C PRO A 232 8.31 11.29 16.51
N VAL A 233 8.96 10.78 15.45
CA VAL A 233 10.19 11.34 14.88
C VAL A 233 9.88 12.23 13.67
N LEU A 234 8.97 11.81 12.80
CA LEU A 234 8.62 12.56 11.59
C LEU A 234 7.51 13.59 11.79
N HIS A 235 6.76 13.51 12.91
CA HIS A 235 5.56 14.31 13.17
C HIS A 235 4.56 14.31 12.00
N SER A 236 4.39 13.15 11.37
CA SER A 236 3.50 12.96 10.21
C SER A 236 2.73 11.65 10.30
N GLN A 237 1.61 11.54 9.58
CA GLN A 237 0.80 10.32 9.55
C GLN A 237 1.51 9.24 8.72
N VAL A 238 1.84 8.13 9.37
CA VAL A 238 2.56 7.00 8.78
C VAL A 238 1.77 5.70 8.90
N MET A 239 1.98 4.80 7.95
CA MET A 239 1.75 3.37 8.14
C MET A 239 3.08 2.73 8.52
N THR A 240 3.11 2.05 9.65
CA THR A 240 4.35 1.45 10.15
C THR A 240 4.22 -0.06 10.11
N SER A 241 5.19 -0.72 9.50
CA SER A 241 5.33 -2.17 9.57
C SER A 241 6.32 -2.52 10.67
N VAL A 242 5.93 -3.40 11.58
CA VAL A 242 6.68 -3.75 12.79
C VAL A 242 6.92 -5.25 12.85
N VAL A 243 8.13 -5.65 13.19
CA VAL A 243 8.53 -7.04 13.50
C VAL A 243 9.25 -7.05 14.84
N GLY A 244 8.94 -8.05 15.66
CA GLY A 244 9.68 -8.32 16.89
C GLY A 244 10.81 -9.31 16.65
N THR A 245 11.96 -9.09 17.28
CA THR A 245 13.02 -10.09 17.39
C THR A 245 13.45 -10.23 18.84
N THR A 246 13.88 -11.43 19.21
CA THR A 246 14.52 -11.69 20.51
C THR A 246 15.95 -12.11 20.24
N ALA A 247 16.91 -11.35 20.76
CA ALA A 247 18.31 -11.74 20.68
C ALA A 247 18.68 -12.73 21.79
N GLY A 248 19.31 -13.85 21.40
CA GLY A 248 19.97 -14.77 22.33
C GLY A 248 18.99 -15.42 23.30
N ASP A 249 19.45 -15.65 24.52
CA ASP A 249 18.88 -16.42 25.64
C ASP A 249 17.49 -15.95 26.14
N GLY A 250 16.73 -15.21 25.33
CA GLY A 250 15.33 -14.85 25.56
C GLY A 250 15.12 -13.51 26.27
N HIS A 251 16.19 -12.76 26.57
CA HIS A 251 16.13 -11.64 27.51
C HIS A 251 16.19 -10.24 26.89
N ARG A 252 16.36 -10.11 25.56
CA ARG A 252 16.47 -8.79 24.90
C ARG A 252 15.58 -8.73 23.65
N PRO A 253 14.30 -8.35 23.81
CA PRO A 253 13.42 -8.12 22.67
C PRO A 253 13.73 -6.76 22.04
N ALA A 254 13.81 -6.72 20.72
CA ALA A 254 13.89 -5.49 19.96
C ALA A 254 12.75 -5.42 18.93
N LEU A 255 12.20 -4.23 18.74
CA LEU A 255 11.24 -3.89 17.72
C LEU A 255 11.98 -3.31 16.51
N ILE A 256 11.78 -3.90 15.34
CA ILE A 256 12.21 -3.32 14.06
C ILE A 256 10.98 -2.78 13.36
N ALA A 257 11.02 -1.50 12.98
CA ALA A 257 9.92 -0.81 12.34
C ALA A 257 10.38 -0.13 11.03
N SER A 258 9.49 -0.09 10.03
CA SER A 258 9.63 0.74 8.82
C SER A 258 8.38 1.62 8.72
N SER A 259 8.56 2.94 8.78
CA SER A 259 7.49 3.93 8.78
C SER A 259 7.35 4.55 7.39
N THR A 260 6.23 4.26 6.71
CA THR A 260 5.91 4.82 5.40
C THR A 260 4.96 6.01 5.57
N PRO A 261 5.34 7.25 5.21
CA PRO A 261 4.42 8.38 5.24
C PRO A 261 3.22 8.12 4.31
N VAL A 262 2.00 8.23 4.85
CA VAL A 262 0.77 7.93 4.10
C VAL A 262 0.70 8.77 2.82
N ASN A 263 1.03 10.06 2.92
CA ASN A 263 1.01 10.96 1.76
C ASN A 263 2.02 10.54 0.69
N ALA A 264 3.22 10.09 1.08
CA ALA A 264 4.26 9.65 0.15
C ALA A 264 3.82 8.35 -0.56
N PHE A 265 3.37 7.36 0.21
CA PHE A 265 2.81 6.11 -0.33
C PHE A 265 1.68 6.37 -1.33
N LEU A 266 0.69 7.17 -0.92
CA LEU A 266 -0.49 7.46 -1.72
C LEU A 266 -0.22 8.33 -2.96
N SER A 267 0.92 9.02 -3.00
CA SER A 267 1.36 9.81 -4.16
C SER A 267 2.01 8.97 -5.26
N GLN A 268 2.64 7.85 -4.89
CA GLN A 268 3.28 6.93 -5.83
C GLN A 268 2.25 6.04 -6.56
N LEU A 269 1.06 5.88 -5.97
CA LEU A 269 -0.01 5.09 -6.58
C LEU A 269 -0.59 5.81 -7.80
N LYS A 270 -0.49 5.16 -8.97
CA LYS A 270 -1.09 5.66 -10.21
C LYS A 270 -2.61 5.56 -10.10
N ARG A 271 -3.25 6.68 -9.77
CA ARG A 271 -4.71 6.76 -9.60
C ARG A 271 -5.40 6.78 -10.96
N PRO A 272 -6.38 5.90 -11.22
CA PRO A 272 -7.19 6.01 -12.42
C PRO A 272 -8.03 7.29 -12.37
N SER A 273 -8.11 7.99 -13.49
CA SER A 273 -8.89 9.23 -13.67
C SER A 273 -10.38 8.98 -13.95
N ASP A 274 -10.79 7.72 -14.17
CA ASP A 274 -12.17 7.28 -14.43
C ASP A 274 -12.94 7.10 -13.10
N PRO A 275 -14.26 7.36 -13.01
CA PRO A 275 -14.96 7.71 -11.77
C PRO A 275 -15.28 6.52 -10.84
N ALA A 276 -14.56 5.41 -10.97
CA ALA A 276 -14.70 4.29 -10.04
C ALA A 276 -14.07 4.68 -8.69
N MET A 277 -14.86 4.65 -7.62
CA MET A 277 -14.36 4.92 -6.28
C MET A 277 -13.50 3.74 -5.80
N LEU A 278 -12.23 4.00 -5.48
CA LEU A 278 -11.33 3.05 -4.83
C LEU A 278 -11.23 3.39 -3.36
N LEU A 279 -11.39 2.36 -2.52
CA LEU A 279 -11.26 2.44 -1.07
C LEU A 279 -10.08 1.57 -0.67
N LEU A 280 -9.06 2.19 -0.06
CA LEU A 280 -8.00 1.46 0.61
C LEU A 280 -8.31 1.45 2.09
N LEU A 281 -8.48 0.26 2.65
CA LEU A 281 -8.77 0.04 4.06
C LEU A 281 -7.63 -0.74 4.69
N ASN A 282 -7.37 -0.50 5.96
CA ASN A 282 -6.55 -1.40 6.76
C ASN A 282 -7.37 -2.67 7.12
N HIS A 283 -6.73 -3.62 7.79
CA HIS A 283 -7.40 -4.87 8.19
C HIS A 283 -8.35 -4.68 9.41
N ALA A 284 -8.45 -3.50 10.03
CA ALA A 284 -9.54 -3.11 10.95
C ALA A 284 -10.73 -2.47 10.21
N GLU A 285 -10.66 -2.38 8.88
CA GLU A 285 -11.59 -1.59 8.05
C GLU A 285 -11.51 -0.08 8.29
N ASP A 286 -10.48 0.42 8.99
CA ASP A 286 -10.20 1.85 9.03
C ASP A 286 -9.70 2.31 7.66
N ARG A 287 -10.13 3.49 7.27
CA ARG A 287 -9.83 4.05 5.97
C ARG A 287 -8.39 4.57 5.90
N ILE A 288 -7.65 4.12 4.88
CA ILE A 288 -6.33 4.64 4.50
C ILE A 288 -6.46 5.67 3.36
N ASP A 289 -7.24 5.39 2.30
CA ASP A 289 -7.42 6.32 1.17
C ASP A 289 -8.79 6.18 0.48
N ILE A 290 -9.23 7.27 -0.17
CA ILE A 290 -10.33 7.29 -1.13
C ILE A 290 -9.84 7.94 -2.42
N SER A 291 -10.03 7.25 -3.55
CA SER A 291 -9.81 7.81 -4.88
C SER A 291 -11.12 7.80 -5.67
N PRO A 292 -11.49 8.88 -6.38
CA PRO A 292 -10.81 10.19 -6.47
C PRO A 292 -10.96 11.04 -5.19
N ARG A 293 -10.04 12.01 -4.99
CA ARG A 293 -10.08 12.93 -3.83
C ARG A 293 -11.34 13.82 -3.90
N GLY A 294 -12.04 13.97 -2.79
CA GLY A 294 -13.30 14.74 -2.72
C GLY A 294 -14.57 13.92 -3.04
N SER A 295 -14.43 12.60 -3.24
CA SER A 295 -15.56 11.67 -3.23
C SER A 295 -16.38 11.78 -1.95
N SER A 296 -17.72 11.80 -2.07
CA SER A 296 -18.61 11.88 -0.90
C SER A 296 -18.39 10.70 0.05
N LEU A 297 -18.13 11.01 1.32
CA LEU A 297 -17.99 10.07 2.44
C LEU A 297 -19.19 9.12 2.55
N GLU A 298 -20.40 9.62 2.29
CA GLU A 298 -21.63 8.83 2.33
C GLU A 298 -21.69 7.76 1.24
N VAL A 299 -21.02 7.99 0.10
CA VAL A 299 -20.96 7.01 -0.99
C VAL A 299 -19.96 5.91 -0.65
N ALA A 300 -18.83 6.28 -0.05
CA ALA A 300 -17.85 5.33 0.47
C ALA A 300 -18.48 4.39 1.53
N GLU A 301 -19.20 4.95 2.51
CA GLU A 301 -19.87 4.16 3.54
C GLU A 301 -20.97 3.24 2.97
N ARG A 302 -21.75 3.73 2.00
CA ARG A 302 -22.73 2.87 1.29
C ARG A 302 -22.07 1.72 0.54
N ILE A 303 -20.92 1.94 -0.08
CA ILE A 303 -20.16 0.89 -0.76
C ILE A 303 -19.68 -0.15 0.26
N LEU A 304 -19.10 0.28 1.40
CA LEU A 304 -18.65 -0.62 2.47
C LEU A 304 -19.79 -1.47 3.05
N LEU A 305 -20.93 -0.85 3.32
CA LEU A 305 -22.12 -1.56 3.81
C LEU A 305 -22.63 -2.59 2.79
N ARG A 306 -22.45 -2.33 1.49
CA ARG A 306 -22.88 -3.23 0.42
C ARG A 306 -21.89 -4.38 0.20
N THR A 307 -20.59 -4.12 0.25
CA THR A 307 -19.56 -5.17 0.13
C THR A 307 -19.60 -6.14 1.30
N ARG A 308 -19.90 -5.68 2.52
CA ARG A 308 -20.11 -6.55 3.70
C ARG A 308 -21.28 -7.55 3.54
N ARG A 309 -22.21 -7.30 2.60
CA ARG A 309 -23.35 -8.18 2.33
C ARG A 309 -23.12 -9.16 1.17
N LEU A 310 -21.99 -9.06 0.48
CA LEU A 310 -21.62 -10.01 -0.57
C LEU A 310 -20.88 -11.19 0.06
N PRO A 311 -21.17 -12.44 -0.35
CA PRO A 311 -20.37 -13.59 0.07
C PRO A 311 -18.92 -13.46 -0.47
N PRO A 312 -17.93 -14.03 0.24
CA PRO A 312 -16.52 -13.96 -0.13
C PRO A 312 -16.22 -14.63 -1.48
#